data_AF-A0A9Q5C5C3-F1
#
_entry.id   AF-A0A9Q5C5C3-F1
#
_cell.length_a   1.000
_cell.length_b   1.000
_cell.length_c   1.000
_cell.angle_alpha   90.00
_cell.angle_beta   90.00
_cell.angle_gamma   90.00
#
_symmetry.space_group_name_H-M   'P 1'
#
loop_
_entity.id
_entity.type
_entity.pdbx_description
1 polymer ?
#
loop_
_entity_poly.entity_id
_entity_poly.type
_entity_poly.pdbx_seq_one_letter_code
_entity_poly.pdbx_strand_id
1 'polypeptide(L)'
;MIWLAGVLVSLISFVAGRVLSQSESILADKRRVYEAFLETYPSPNEAYLEWSQEVELDRLERMSRANAPMMLYAGKDVLRAVSIYSEKFASADEQLSPDSPALHPIYKELAKAHNDIALEMRRDALAWSVFGYRGQSRLPNKESLS
;
A
#
# COMPACT_ATOMS: atom_id res chain seq x y z
N MET A 1 -32.86 -35.27 -19.59
CA MET A 1 -32.71 -33.96 -18.92
C MET A 1 -31.63 -33.95 -17.82
N ILE A 2 -31.55 -34.97 -16.95
CA ILE A 2 -30.54 -35.03 -15.85
C ILE A 2 -29.09 -34.93 -16.35
N TRP A 3 -28.74 -35.56 -17.47
CA TRP A 3 -27.40 -35.50 -18.07
C TRP A 3 -26.99 -34.10 -18.55
N LEU A 4 -27.93 -33.34 -19.12
CA LEU A 4 -27.70 -31.95 -19.56
C LEU A 4 -27.45 -31.03 -18.37
N ALA A 5 -28.17 -31.23 -17.26
CA ALA A 5 -27.93 -30.52 -16.02
C ALA A 5 -26.54 -30.84 -15.44
N GLY A 6 -26.11 -32.10 -15.47
CA GLY A 6 -24.78 -32.51 -15.01
C GLY A 6 -23.65 -31.84 -15.81
N VAL A 7 -23.78 -31.77 -17.13
CA VAL A 7 -22.79 -31.09 -18.01
C VAL A 7 -22.77 -29.58 -17.77
N LEU A 8 -23.92 -28.95 -17.55
CA LEU A 8 -23.98 -27.52 -17.22
C LEU A 8 -23.31 -27.23 -15.87
N VAL A 9 -23.58 -28.04 -14.84
CA VAL A 9 -22.97 -27.88 -13.52
C VAL A 9 -21.46 -28.07 -13.57
N SER A 10 -20.96 -29.05 -14.33
CA SER A 10 -19.52 -29.28 -14.46
C SER A 10 -18.82 -28.13 -15.19
N LEU A 11 -19.44 -27.59 -16.25
CA LEU A 11 -18.92 -26.43 -16.97
C LEU A 11 -18.86 -25.19 -16.07
N ILE A 12 -19.93 -24.91 -15.32
CA ILE A 12 -19.97 -23.78 -14.38
C ILE A 12 -18.89 -23.96 -13.30
N SER A 13 -18.76 -25.16 -12.75
CA SER A 13 -17.76 -25.46 -11.71
C SER A 13 -16.34 -25.29 -12.23
N PHE A 14 -16.07 -25.73 -13.47
CA PHE A 14 -14.77 -25.56 -14.11
C PHE A 14 -14.42 -24.08 -14.33
N VAL A 15 -15.36 -23.30 -14.89
CA VAL A 15 -15.15 -21.86 -15.12
C VAL A 15 -14.97 -21.12 -13.80
N ALA A 16 -15.81 -21.41 -12.80
CA ALA A 16 -15.69 -20.82 -11.47
C ALA A 16 -14.34 -21.15 -10.82
N GLY A 17 -13.91 -22.42 -10.88
CA GLY A 17 -12.60 -22.84 -10.37
C GLY A 17 -11.44 -22.11 -11.05
N ARG A 18 -11.51 -21.91 -12.37
CA ARG A 18 -10.48 -21.16 -13.11
C ARG A 18 -10.45 -19.69 -12.73
N VAL A 19 -11.60 -19.03 -12.61
CA VAL A 19 -11.70 -17.63 -12.19
C VAL A 19 -11.15 -17.44 -10.77
N LEU A 20 -11.50 -18.34 -9.83
CA LEU A 20 -10.98 -18.31 -8.47
C LEU A 20 -9.46 -18.50 -8.43
N SER A 21 -8.92 -19.46 -9.19
CA SER A 21 -7.47 -19.69 -9.27
C SER A 21 -6.71 -18.48 -9.83
N GLN A 22 -7.21 -17.84 -10.88
CA GLN A 22 -6.60 -16.63 -11.44
C GLN A 22 -6.69 -15.44 -10.47
N SER A 23 -7.84 -15.31 -9.81
CA SER A 23 -8.08 -14.26 -8.80
C SER A 23 -7.09 -14.36 -7.63
N GLU A 24 -6.86 -15.58 -7.12
CA GLU A 24 -5.87 -15.81 -6.05
C GLU A 24 -4.44 -15.50 -6.50
N SER A 25 -4.08 -15.82 -7.75
CA SER A 25 -2.77 -15.45 -8.30
C SER A 25 -2.56 -13.95 -8.30
N ILE A 26 -3.54 -13.18 -8.78
CA ILE A 26 -3.47 -11.71 -8.82
C ILE A 26 -3.40 -11.14 -7.40
N LEU A 27 -4.18 -11.68 -6.46
CA LEU A 27 -4.11 -11.26 -5.05
C LEU A 27 -2.78 -11.62 -4.40
N ALA A 28 -2.16 -12.73 -4.77
CA ALA A 28 -0.83 -13.10 -4.28
C ALA A 28 0.24 -12.13 -4.81
N ASP A 29 0.17 -11.79 -6.10
CA ASP A 29 1.09 -10.82 -6.71
C ASP A 29 0.92 -9.42 -6.10
N LYS A 30 -0.32 -8.98 -5.90
CA LYS A 30 -0.63 -7.72 -5.19
C LYS A 30 -0.03 -7.68 -3.78
N ARG A 31 -0.16 -8.77 -3.01
CA ARG A 31 0.43 -8.89 -1.66
C ARG A 31 1.96 -8.77 -1.71
N ARG A 32 2.60 -9.45 -2.67
CA ARG A 32 4.05 -9.38 -2.89
C ARG A 32 4.51 -7.96 -3.23
N VAL A 33 3.76 -7.26 -4.09
CA VAL A 33 4.05 -5.86 -4.45
C VAL A 33 3.96 -4.95 -3.23
N TYR A 34 2.97 -5.15 -2.35
CA TYR A 34 2.81 -4.35 -1.14
C TYR A 34 3.92 -4.60 -0.12
N GLU A 35 4.30 -5.86 0.08
CA GLU A 35 5.41 -6.24 0.95
C GLU A 35 6.72 -5.60 0.46
N ALA A 36 7.04 -5.78 -0.82
CA ALA A 36 8.23 -5.18 -1.43
C ALA A 36 8.21 -3.64 -1.35
N PHE A 37 7.04 -3.02 -1.51
CA PHE A 37 6.91 -1.58 -1.35
C PHE A 37 7.22 -1.15 0.09
N LEU A 38 6.63 -1.80 1.09
CA LEU A 38 6.82 -1.45 2.50
C LEU A 38 8.26 -1.68 2.98
N GLU A 39 8.96 -2.69 2.46
CA GLU A 39 10.38 -2.91 2.73
C GLU A 39 11.28 -1.82 2.14
N THR A 40 10.86 -1.26 1.00
CA THR A 40 11.64 -0.26 0.26
C THR A 40 11.35 1.16 0.74
N TYR A 41 10.14 1.40 1.26
CA TYR A 41 9.70 2.73 1.64
C TYR A 41 10.25 3.11 3.02
N PRO A 42 11.00 4.22 3.12
CA PRO A 42 11.71 4.56 4.35
C PRO A 42 10.72 4.78 5.49
N SER A 43 10.97 4.14 6.64
CA SER A 43 10.27 4.56 7.84
C SER A 43 10.78 5.94 8.27
N PRO A 44 9.94 6.78 8.88
CA PRO A 44 10.32 8.16 9.24
C PRO A 44 11.52 8.25 10.17
N ASN A 45 11.76 7.22 10.99
CA ASN A 45 12.87 7.19 11.93
C ASN A 45 14.18 6.76 11.24
N GLU A 46 14.11 5.89 10.23
CA GLU A 46 15.28 5.42 9.49
C GLU A 46 15.78 6.45 8.49
N ALA A 47 14.87 7.27 7.96
CA ALA A 47 15.16 8.23 6.90
C ALA A 47 16.22 9.29 7.26
N TYR A 48 16.41 9.62 8.54
CA TYR A 48 17.30 10.71 8.99
C TYR A 48 18.47 10.24 9.86
N LEU A 49 18.56 8.94 10.19
CA LEU A 49 19.62 8.40 11.05
C LEU A 49 21.01 8.45 10.39
N GLU A 50 21.07 8.28 9.07
CA GLU A 50 22.33 8.24 8.29
C GLU A 50 22.22 9.13 7.04
N TRP A 51 21.66 10.32 7.20
CA TRP A 51 21.40 11.19 6.06
C TRP A 51 22.69 11.61 5.34
N SER A 52 22.72 11.38 4.03
CA SER A 52 23.71 11.92 3.10
C SER A 52 23.05 12.14 1.73
N GLN A 53 23.67 12.97 0.88
CA GLN A 53 23.14 13.22 -0.47
C GLN A 53 23.08 11.93 -1.32
N GLU A 54 24.01 11.00 -1.11
CA GLU A 54 24.05 9.72 -1.81
C GLU A 54 22.92 8.79 -1.33
N VAL A 55 22.70 8.72 -0.01
CA VAL A 55 21.59 7.95 0.60
C VAL A 55 20.23 8.49 0.15
N GLU A 56 20.10 9.81 0.02
CA GLU A 56 18.89 10.47 -0.47
C GLU A 56 18.57 10.12 -1.92
N LEU A 57 19.56 10.17 -2.82
CA LEU A 57 19.39 9.83 -4.23
C LEU A 57 18.99 8.36 -4.40
N ASP A 58 19.65 7.46 -3.67
CA ASP A 58 19.33 6.02 -3.69
C ASP A 58 17.91 5.75 -3.13
N ARG A 59 17.49 6.49 -2.10
CA ARG A 59 16.12 6.43 -1.56
C ARG A 59 15.08 6.83 -2.61
N LEU A 60 15.27 7.96 -3.29
CA LEU A 60 14.37 8.44 -4.33
C LEU A 60 14.28 7.47 -5.51
N GLU A 61 15.41 6.89 -5.93
CA GLU A 61 15.44 5.88 -6.99
C GLU A 61 14.67 4.62 -6.58
N ARG A 62 14.90 4.12 -5.37
CA ARG A 62 14.18 2.97 -4.81
C ARG A 62 12.67 3.21 -4.73
N MET A 63 12.24 4.39 -4.26
CA MET A 63 10.83 4.78 -4.22
C MET A 63 10.21 4.87 -5.61
N SER A 64 10.92 5.44 -6.59
CA SER A 64 10.46 5.55 -7.97
C SER A 64 10.22 4.16 -8.60
N ARG A 65 11.17 3.23 -8.39
CA ARG A 65 11.04 1.85 -8.86
C ARG A 65 9.88 1.11 -8.18
N ALA A 66 9.68 1.31 -6.87
CA ALA A 66 8.60 0.69 -6.12
C ALA A 66 7.21 1.22 -6.48
N ASN A 67 7.10 2.48 -6.94
CA ASN A 67 5.85 3.08 -7.35
C ASN A 67 5.26 2.48 -8.64
N ALA A 68 6.10 2.05 -9.59
CA ALA A 68 5.60 1.56 -10.88
C ALA A 68 4.72 0.27 -10.75
N PRO A 69 5.13 -0.78 -10.01
CA PRO A 69 4.27 -1.92 -9.74
C PRO A 69 3.01 -1.54 -8.93
N MET A 70 3.12 -0.59 -8.00
CA MET A 70 1.99 -0.11 -7.20
C MET A 70 0.87 0.48 -8.08
N MET A 71 1.21 1.20 -9.14
CA MET A 71 0.22 1.76 -10.07
C MET A 71 -0.64 0.71 -10.78
N LEU A 72 -0.12 -0.52 -10.93
CA LEU A 72 -0.84 -1.60 -11.61
C LEU A 72 -1.78 -2.36 -10.67
N TYR A 73 -1.37 -2.55 -9.41
CA TYR A 73 -2.07 -3.45 -8.48
C TYR A 73 -2.85 -2.74 -7.37
N ALA A 74 -2.52 -1.49 -7.06
CA ALA A 74 -3.07 -0.83 -5.89
C ALA A 74 -4.45 -0.22 -6.11
N GLY A 75 -5.31 -0.39 -5.12
CA GLY A 75 -6.59 0.31 -5.05
C GLY A 75 -6.43 1.81 -4.81
N LYS A 76 -7.50 2.56 -5.13
CA LYS A 76 -7.50 4.03 -5.08
C LYS A 76 -7.11 4.60 -3.72
N ASP A 77 -7.57 3.99 -2.64
CA ASP A 77 -7.30 4.47 -1.28
C ASP A 77 -5.83 4.22 -0.88
N VAL A 78 -5.23 3.12 -1.33
CA VAL A 78 -3.80 2.86 -1.12
C VAL A 78 -2.96 3.91 -1.84
N LEU A 79 -3.27 4.20 -3.10
CA LEU A 79 -2.57 5.24 -3.87
C LEU A 79 -2.71 6.62 -3.23
N ARG A 80 -3.89 6.90 -2.70
CA ARG A 80 -4.15 8.13 -1.96
C ARG A 80 -3.34 8.22 -0.67
N ALA A 81 -3.26 7.13 0.10
CA ALA A 81 -2.45 7.06 1.31
C ALA A 81 -0.97 7.33 1.00
N VAL A 82 -0.45 6.72 -0.08
CA VAL A 82 0.93 6.95 -0.54
C VAL A 82 1.15 8.41 -0.91
N SER A 83 0.24 9.04 -1.67
CA SER A 83 0.33 10.47 -2.02
C SER A 83 0.39 11.36 -0.79
N ILE A 84 -0.53 11.16 0.17
CA ILE A 84 -0.59 11.94 1.41
C ILE A 84 0.71 11.79 2.21
N TYR A 85 1.25 10.57 2.28
CA TYR A 85 2.53 10.35 2.93
C TYR A 85 3.65 11.07 2.20
N SER A 86 3.77 10.95 0.88
CA SER A 86 4.82 11.64 0.11
C SER A 86 4.79 13.15 0.29
N GLU A 87 3.60 13.76 0.31
CA GLU A 87 3.41 15.19 0.59
C GLU A 87 3.87 15.56 2.00
N LYS A 88 3.45 14.79 3.01
CA LYS A 88 3.89 15.00 4.40
C LYS A 88 5.40 14.82 4.55
N PHE A 89 5.96 13.84 3.84
CA PHE A 89 7.38 13.53 3.86
C PHE A 89 8.20 14.68 3.28
N ALA A 90 7.80 15.20 2.12
CA ALA A 90 8.45 16.37 1.53
C ALA A 90 8.39 17.60 2.45
N SER A 91 7.24 17.86 3.09
CA SER A 91 7.11 18.96 4.07
C SER A 91 7.93 18.73 5.34
N ALA A 92 8.17 17.47 5.70
CA ALA A 92 9.02 17.11 6.81
C ALA A 92 10.50 17.29 6.50
N ASP A 93 10.94 16.98 5.26
CA ASP A 93 12.33 17.23 4.81
C ASP A 93 12.74 18.71 4.88
N GLU A 94 11.77 19.64 4.81
CA GLU A 94 12.02 21.07 5.01
C GLU A 94 12.29 21.46 6.48
N GLN A 95 11.86 20.63 7.43
CA GLN A 95 11.80 20.96 8.86
C GLN A 95 12.65 20.02 9.73
N LEU A 96 12.89 18.80 9.27
CA LEU A 96 13.65 17.77 9.96
C LEU A 96 15.06 17.68 9.38
N SER A 97 16.02 17.74 10.28
CA SER A 97 17.43 17.38 10.04
C SER A 97 17.84 16.18 10.91
N PRO A 98 19.00 15.56 10.66
CA PRO A 98 19.55 14.51 11.53
C PRO A 98 19.71 14.92 13.00
N ASP A 99 19.87 16.21 13.27
CA ASP A 99 20.01 16.77 14.62
C ASP A 99 18.65 17.03 15.31
N SER A 100 17.53 16.71 14.64
CA SER A 100 16.19 16.95 15.18
C SER A 100 15.93 16.06 16.40
N PRO A 101 15.17 16.55 17.40
CA PRO A 101 14.81 15.75 18.56
C PRO A 101 14.07 14.47 18.16
N ALA A 102 14.43 13.33 18.74
CA ALA A 102 13.80 12.03 18.44
C ALA A 102 12.28 11.99 18.66
N LEU A 103 11.74 12.90 19.48
CA LEU A 103 10.30 13.03 19.76
C LEU A 103 9.67 14.23 19.04
N HIS A 104 10.26 14.71 17.95
CA HIS A 104 9.69 15.80 17.18
C HIS A 104 8.27 15.43 16.69
N PRO A 105 7.26 16.31 16.82
CA PRO A 105 5.88 15.99 16.47
C PRO A 105 5.70 15.57 15.00
N ILE A 106 6.55 16.06 14.10
CA ILE A 106 6.52 15.69 12.67
C ILE A 106 6.84 14.20 12.47
N TYR A 107 7.76 13.61 13.23
CA TYR A 107 8.03 12.17 13.16
C TYR A 107 6.77 11.35 13.50
N LYS A 108 5.99 11.81 14.49
CA LYS A 108 4.72 11.17 14.86
C LYS A 108 3.69 11.27 13.74
N GLU A 109 3.62 12.41 13.05
CA GLU A 109 2.72 12.56 11.91
C GLU A 109 3.11 11.70 10.72
N LEU A 110 4.40 11.65 10.38
CA LEU A 110 4.91 10.78 9.33
C LEU A 110 4.69 9.30 9.67
N ALA A 111 4.94 8.90 10.92
CA ALA A 111 4.73 7.52 11.36
C ALA A 111 3.25 7.15 11.30
N LYS A 112 2.35 8.10 11.61
CA LYS A 112 0.92 7.90 11.43
C LYS A 112 0.57 7.71 9.95
N ALA A 113 1.04 8.58 9.07
CA ALA A 113 0.77 8.49 7.64
C ALA A 113 1.35 7.19 7.01
N HIS A 114 2.53 6.76 7.44
CA HIS A 114 3.13 5.49 7.04
C HIS A 114 2.25 4.30 7.48
N ASN A 115 1.78 4.31 8.73
CA ASN A 115 0.86 3.30 9.24
C ASN A 115 -0.48 3.29 8.47
N ASP A 116 -0.97 4.46 8.05
CA ASP A 116 -2.20 4.55 7.25
C ASP A 116 -2.00 3.88 5.88
N ILE A 117 -0.83 3.98 5.24
CA ILE A 117 -0.51 3.20 4.03
C ILE A 117 -0.65 1.69 4.30
N ALA A 118 0.03 1.19 5.33
CA ALA A 118 0.03 -0.25 5.64
C ALA A 118 -1.38 -0.76 5.96
N LEU A 119 -2.21 0.06 6.62
CA LEU A 119 -3.60 -0.27 6.91
C LEU A 119 -4.45 -0.34 5.63
N GLU A 120 -4.35 0.65 4.74
CA GLU A 120 -5.11 0.62 3.49
C GLU A 120 -4.63 -0.52 2.58
N MET A 121 -3.32 -0.80 2.52
CA MET A 121 -2.78 -1.97 1.82
C MET A 121 -3.36 -3.27 2.36
N ARG A 122 -3.43 -3.42 3.69
CA ARG A 122 -4.03 -4.60 4.31
C ARG A 122 -5.52 -4.73 3.97
N ARG A 123 -6.27 -3.63 3.97
CA ARG A 123 -7.68 -3.66 3.57
C ARG A 123 -7.85 -4.10 2.13
N ASP A 124 -7.05 -3.54 1.24
CA ASP A 124 -7.14 -3.77 -0.18
C ASP A 124 -6.63 -5.16 -0.60
N ALA A 125 -5.62 -5.69 0.08
CA ALA A 125 -5.12 -7.06 -0.11
C ALA A 125 -6.08 -8.13 0.44
N LEU A 126 -6.86 -7.81 1.47
CA LEU A 126 -7.78 -8.72 2.14
C LEU A 126 -9.25 -8.45 1.81
N ALA A 127 -9.55 -7.64 0.79
CA ALA A 127 -10.91 -7.21 0.47
C ALA A 127 -11.90 -8.37 0.25
N TRP A 128 -11.42 -9.49 -0.29
CA TRP A 128 -12.21 -10.70 -0.53
C TRP A 128 -12.08 -11.76 0.57
N SER A 129 -11.28 -11.48 1.61
CA SER A 129 -11.12 -12.37 2.75
C SER A 129 -12.17 -12.11 3.82
N VAL A 130 -12.59 -13.17 4.51
CA VAL A 130 -13.36 -13.06 5.76
C VAL A 130 -12.56 -12.37 6.88
N PHE A 131 -11.23 -12.34 6.75
CA PHE A 131 -10.32 -11.63 7.66
C PHE A 131 -10.03 -10.19 7.23
N GLY A 132 -10.68 -9.70 6.16
CA GLY A 132 -10.54 -8.33 5.68
C GLY A 132 -11.06 -7.32 6.69
N TYR A 133 -10.26 -6.30 6.98
CA TYR A 133 -10.69 -5.21 7.85
C TYR A 133 -11.66 -4.28 7.09
N ARG A 134 -12.91 -4.20 7.54
CA ARG A 134 -13.99 -3.42 6.88
C ARG A 134 -14.33 -2.09 7.57
N GLY A 135 -13.48 -1.62 8.48
CA GLY A 135 -13.67 -0.32 9.13
C GLY A 135 -13.52 0.85 8.16
N GLN A 136 -14.01 2.04 8.56
CA GLN A 136 -13.89 3.26 7.75
C GLN A 136 -12.44 3.66 7.49
N SER A 137 -12.17 4.18 6.29
CA SER A 137 -10.86 4.72 5.95
C SER A 137 -10.41 5.78 6.95
N ARG A 138 -9.12 5.77 7.28
CA ARG A 138 -8.50 6.79 8.15
C ARG A 138 -8.00 8.00 7.36
N LEU A 139 -8.05 7.90 6.04
CA LEU A 139 -7.66 8.99 5.16
C LEU A 139 -8.66 10.14 5.32
N PRO A 140 -8.20 11.39 5.34
CA PRO A 140 -9.09 12.56 5.38
C PRO A 140 -10.09 12.51 4.23
N ASN A 141 -11.31 13.02 4.42
CA ASN A 141 -12.28 13.09 3.32
C ASN A 141 -11.78 14.07 2.24
N LYS A 142 -12.16 13.87 0.98
CA LYS A 142 -11.76 14.77 -0.12
C LYS A 142 -12.21 16.22 0.11
N GLU A 143 -13.27 16.42 0.88
CA GLU A 143 -13.84 17.73 1.22
C GLU A 143 -13.06 18.50 2.29
N SER A 144 -12.12 17.87 3.00
CA SER A 144 -11.34 18.54 4.06
C SER A 144 -9.96 19.02 3.60
N LEU A 145 -9.68 18.99 2.29
CA LEU A 145 -8.41 19.39 1.68
C LEU A 145 -8.58 20.58 0.71
N SER A 146 -9.75 21.25 0.73
CA SER A 146 -10.02 22.50 0.00
C SER A 146 -9.90 23.71 0.90
#